data_AF-A0A0N5B3J5-F1
#
_entry.id   AF-A0A0N5B3J5-F1
#
_cell.length_a   1.000
_cell.length_b   1.000
_cell.length_c   1.000
_cell.angle_alpha   90.00
_cell.angle_beta   90.00
_cell.angle_gamma   90.00
#
_symmetry.space_group_name_H-M   'P 1'
#
loop_
_entity.id
_entity.type
_entity.pdbx_description
1 polymer ?
#
loop_
_entity_poly.entity_id
_entity_poly.type
_entity_poly.pdbx_seq_one_letter_code
_entity_poly.pdbx_strand_id
1 'polypeptide(L)'
;MNSLSIAILVGILINISYGYTHNCFEATTIRCTIQLMPGEPAYKLFLDSLEDSERSRVDILLTGETDLSEIERENNLIKQYVSQDSIRRFFDKLKVFYKAGSKIEIIPCNNGLNCRFSNVRGRY
;
A
#
# COMPACT_ATOMS: atom_id res chain seq x y z
N MET A 1 -30.16 -9.68 1.24
CA MET A 1 -28.88 -8.92 1.16
C MET A 1 -29.20 -7.53 0.62
N ASN A 2 -28.97 -6.48 1.40
CA ASN A 2 -29.20 -5.11 0.93
C ASN A 2 -28.10 -4.70 -0.06
N SER A 3 -28.44 -3.89 -1.07
CA SER A 3 -27.51 -3.42 -2.11
C SER A 3 -26.28 -2.73 -1.51
N LEU A 4 -26.45 -2.03 -0.40
CA LEU A 4 -25.37 -1.39 0.37
C LEU A 4 -24.35 -2.43 0.89
N SER A 5 -24.81 -3.57 1.40
CA SER A 5 -23.94 -4.63 1.91
C SER A 5 -23.13 -5.28 0.78
N ILE A 6 -23.72 -5.43 -0.41
CA ILE A 6 -23.03 -5.97 -1.59
C ILE A 6 -21.97 -4.97 -2.08
N ALA A 7 -22.29 -3.67 -2.15
CA ALA A 7 -21.34 -2.64 -2.59
C ALA A 7 -20.12 -2.54 -1.66
N ILE A 8 -20.33 -2.64 -0.33
CA ILE A 8 -19.23 -2.67 0.66
C ILE A 8 -18.37 -3.91 0.47
N LEU A 9 -18.98 -5.09 0.29
CA LEU A 9 -18.25 -6.34 0.07
C LEU A 9 -17.43 -6.31 -1.23
N VAL A 10 -18.01 -5.80 -2.32
CA VAL A 10 -17.31 -5.67 -3.61
C VAL A 10 -16.15 -4.67 -3.50
N GLY A 11 -16.33 -3.54 -2.80
CA GLY A 11 -15.24 -2.57 -2.56
C GLY A 11 -14.08 -3.17 -1.76
N ILE A 12 -14.38 -3.93 -0.69
CA ILE A 12 -13.37 -4.64 0.10
C ILE A 12 -12.63 -5.68 -0.77
N LEU A 13 -13.36 -6.45 -1.59
CA LEU A 13 -12.77 -7.48 -2.45
C LEU A 13 -11.88 -6.90 -3.55
N ILE A 14 -12.25 -5.76 -4.14
CA ILE A 14 -11.44 -5.07 -5.16
C ILE A 14 -10.12 -4.57 -4.56
N ASN A 15 -10.17 -3.94 -3.38
CA ASN A 15 -8.97 -3.43 -2.70
C ASN A 15 -7.97 -4.55 -2.38
N ILE A 16 -8.47 -5.69 -1.87
CA ILE A 16 -7.65 -6.88 -1.59
C ILE A 16 -7.00 -7.40 -2.88
N SER A 17 -7.70 -7.39 -4.02
CA SER A 17 -7.15 -7.86 -5.31
C SER A 17 -6.05 -6.97 -5.89
N TYR A 18 -5.99 -5.70 -5.48
CA TYR A 18 -4.97 -4.72 -5.88
C TYR A 18 -3.80 -4.64 -4.88
N GLY A 19 -3.87 -5.43 -3.79
CA GLY A 19 -2.84 -5.56 -2.76
C GLY A 19 -2.79 -4.41 -1.77
N TYR A 20 -3.93 -3.83 -1.40
CA TYR A 20 -3.99 -2.83 -0.33
C TYR A 20 -5.25 -2.92 0.52
N THR A 21 -5.16 -2.40 1.73
CA THR A 21 -6.29 -2.14 2.62
C THR A 21 -6.17 -0.71 3.17
N HIS A 22 -7.27 -0.13 3.63
CA HIS A 22 -7.25 1.21 4.20
C HIS A 22 -8.40 1.45 5.18
N ASN A 23 -8.23 2.43 6.06
CA ASN A 23 -9.27 2.90 7.00
C ASN A 23 -9.79 4.32 6.67
N CYS A 24 -9.63 4.72 5.41
CA CYS A 24 -9.83 6.08 4.94
C CYS A 24 -11.26 6.33 4.49
N PHE A 25 -12.07 6.86 5.40
CA PHE A 25 -13.46 7.21 5.18
C PHE A 25 -13.68 8.66 5.60
N GLU A 26 -14.53 9.39 4.90
CA GLU A 26 -14.81 10.81 5.17
C GLU A 26 -15.26 11.05 6.62
N ALA A 27 -16.11 10.17 7.15
CA ALA A 27 -16.66 10.28 8.50
C ALA A 27 -15.68 9.89 9.62
N THR A 28 -14.47 9.41 9.30
CA THR A 28 -13.57 8.87 10.32
C THR A 28 -12.73 9.95 11.01
N THR A 29 -12.68 9.89 12.34
CA THR A 29 -11.86 10.81 13.14
C THR A 29 -10.39 10.41 13.17
N ILE A 30 -10.10 9.11 12.99
CA ILE A 30 -8.73 8.57 12.98
C ILE A 30 -7.93 9.05 11.77
N ARG A 31 -6.60 8.98 11.88
CA ARG A 31 -5.71 9.23 10.75
C ARG A 31 -5.88 8.11 9.73
N CYS A 32 -6.04 8.51 8.47
CA CYS A 32 -6.12 7.56 7.38
C CYS A 32 -4.74 6.90 7.15
N THR A 33 -4.75 5.59 7.01
CA THR A 33 -3.59 4.76 6.73
C THR A 33 -3.96 3.84 5.58
N ILE A 34 -3.14 3.85 4.54
CA ILE A 34 -3.18 2.85 3.47
C ILE A 34 -2.07 1.84 3.75
N GLN A 35 -2.45 0.57 3.85
CA GLN A 35 -1.54 -0.55 4.02
C GLN A 35 -1.32 -1.21 2.67
N LEU A 36 -0.06 -1.33 2.26
CA LEU A 36 0.34 -1.84 0.95
C LEU A 36 1.12 -3.14 1.09
N MET A 37 0.87 -4.06 0.17
CA MET A 37 1.65 -5.30 0.05
C MET A 37 2.78 -5.11 -0.98
N PRO A 38 4.04 -5.48 -0.65
CA PRO A 38 5.17 -5.38 -1.56
C PRO A 38 4.94 -6.06 -2.91
N GLY A 39 5.27 -5.33 -3.98
CA GLY A 39 5.19 -5.81 -5.37
C GLY A 39 3.79 -5.99 -5.96
N GLU A 40 2.74 -5.75 -5.18
CA GLU A 40 1.36 -5.71 -5.69
C GLU A 40 1.08 -4.40 -6.46
N PRO A 41 0.02 -4.35 -7.28
CA PRO A 41 -0.29 -3.17 -8.11
C PRO A 41 -0.39 -1.85 -7.35
N ALA A 42 -0.99 -1.84 -6.15
CA ALA A 42 -1.08 -0.64 -5.33
C ALA A 42 0.29 -0.12 -4.86
N TYR A 43 1.23 -1.01 -4.53
CA TYR A 43 2.59 -0.62 -4.18
C TYR A 43 3.34 -0.03 -5.37
N LYS A 44 3.18 -0.62 -6.57
CA LYS A 44 3.75 -0.04 -7.80
C LYS A 44 3.19 1.35 -8.09
N LEU A 45 1.87 1.52 -7.94
CA LEU A 45 1.21 2.80 -8.11
C LEU A 45 1.70 3.84 -7.08
N PHE A 46 2.02 3.42 -5.86
CA PHE A 46 2.66 4.26 -4.85
C PHE A 46 4.04 4.72 -5.33
N LEU A 47 4.91 3.81 -5.76
CA LEU A 47 6.23 4.15 -6.28
C LEU A 47 6.16 5.12 -7.48
N ASP A 48 5.17 4.96 -8.36
CA ASP A 48 4.93 5.87 -9.50
C ASP A 48 4.36 7.23 -9.09
N SER A 49 4.00 7.42 -7.82
CA SER A 49 3.52 8.68 -7.26
C SER A 49 4.62 9.48 -6.54
N LEU A 50 5.78 8.87 -6.35
CA LEU A 50 6.96 9.50 -5.77
C LEU A 50 7.67 10.37 -6.81
N GLU A 51 8.36 11.41 -6.33
CA GLU A 51 9.36 12.10 -7.14
C GLU A 51 10.60 11.23 -7.32
N ASP A 52 11.39 11.45 -8.37
CA ASP A 52 12.62 10.69 -8.62
C ASP A 52 13.59 10.77 -7.43
N SER A 53 13.65 11.93 -6.77
CA SER A 53 14.48 12.17 -5.57
C SER A 53 14.04 11.30 -4.39
N GLU A 54 12.74 11.13 -4.16
CA GLU A 54 12.17 10.30 -3.10
C GLU A 54 12.29 8.81 -3.46
N ARG A 55 12.01 8.46 -4.72
CA ARG A 55 12.11 7.11 -5.25
C ARG A 55 13.52 6.54 -5.12
N SER A 56 14.55 7.38 -5.24
CA SER A 56 15.95 6.97 -5.04
C SER A 56 16.33 6.70 -3.58
N ARG A 57 15.47 7.07 -2.62
CA ARG A 57 15.70 6.95 -1.17
C ARG A 57 14.94 5.81 -0.51
N VAL A 58 13.91 5.29 -1.16
CA VAL A 58 13.15 4.12 -0.69
C VAL A 58 13.71 2.86 -1.30
N ASP A 59 13.77 1.80 -0.51
CA ASP A 59 14.26 0.50 -0.95
C ASP A 59 13.10 -0.22 -1.64
N ILE A 60 13.19 -0.36 -2.97
CA ILE A 60 12.14 -1.02 -3.75
C ILE A 60 12.08 -2.49 -3.34
N LEU A 61 11.08 -2.81 -2.51
CA LEU A 61 10.82 -4.19 -2.11
C LEU A 61 10.27 -4.96 -3.31
N LEU A 62 10.94 -6.06 -3.63
CA LEU A 62 10.51 -6.96 -4.69
C LEU A 62 9.23 -7.70 -4.29
N THR A 63 8.62 -8.37 -5.27
CA THR A 63 7.36 -9.10 -5.09
C THR A 63 7.47 -10.15 -3.99
N GLY A 64 6.62 -10.01 -2.96
CA GLY A 64 6.48 -11.04 -1.94
C GLY A 64 7.33 -10.88 -0.69
N GLU A 65 7.88 -9.69 -0.39
CA GLU A 65 8.71 -9.51 0.81
C GLU A 65 7.94 -9.87 2.11
N THR A 66 8.57 -10.70 2.94
CA THR A 66 8.03 -11.20 4.22
C THR A 66 8.97 -10.95 5.39
N ASP A 67 10.23 -10.58 5.14
CA ASP A 67 11.20 -10.22 6.17
C ASP A 67 10.77 -8.92 6.86
N LEU A 68 10.45 -9.03 8.14
CA LEU A 68 9.97 -7.90 8.93
C LEU A 68 11.01 -6.79 9.06
N SER A 69 12.30 -7.12 9.08
CA SER A 69 13.37 -6.12 9.24
C SER A 69 13.53 -5.26 7.99
N GLU A 70 13.39 -5.85 6.80
CA GLU A 70 13.39 -5.14 5.52
C GLU A 70 12.13 -4.27 5.39
N ILE A 71 10.96 -4.77 5.80
CA ILE A 71 9.69 -4.03 5.81
C ILE A 71 9.76 -2.83 6.79
N GLU A 72 10.32 -3.02 7.98
CA GLU A 72 10.52 -1.94 8.95
C GLU A 72 11.50 -0.90 8.42
N ARG A 73 12.58 -1.32 7.76
CA ARG A 73 13.52 -0.40 7.12
C ARG A 73 12.82 0.45 6.06
N GLU A 74 12.08 -0.17 5.16
CA GLU A 74 11.34 0.52 4.09
C GLU A 74 10.31 1.51 4.67
N ASN A 75 9.54 1.10 5.67
CA ASN A 75 8.59 1.98 6.35
C ASN A 75 9.28 3.21 6.99
N ASN A 76 10.47 3.02 7.56
CA ASN A 76 11.25 4.12 8.12
C ASN A 76 11.74 5.08 7.02
N LEU A 77 12.20 4.54 5.88
CA LEU A 77 12.61 5.35 4.73
C LEU A 77 11.44 6.16 4.17
N ILE A 78 10.28 5.53 3.98
CA ILE A 78 9.05 6.22 3.53
C ILE A 78 8.70 7.35 4.49
N LYS A 79 8.69 7.09 5.80
CA LYS A 79 8.38 8.11 6.82
C LYS A 79 9.36 9.28 6.82
N GLN A 80 10.64 9.03 6.52
CA GLN A 80 11.69 10.05 6.56
C GLN A 80 11.77 10.89 5.29
N TYR A 81 11.60 10.25 4.12
CA TYR A 81 11.96 10.84 2.84
C TYR A 81 10.78 11.13 1.92
N VAL A 82 9.62 10.50 2.13
CA VAL A 82 8.45 10.72 1.26
C VAL A 82 7.63 11.90 1.76
N SER A 83 7.43 12.88 0.89
CA SER A 83 6.65 14.08 1.15
C SER A 83 5.16 13.79 1.27
N GLN A 84 4.46 14.68 1.98
CA GLN A 84 3.00 14.62 2.08
C GLN A 84 2.32 14.85 0.72
N ASP A 85 2.96 15.57 -0.21
CA ASP A 85 2.42 15.81 -1.54
C ASP A 85 2.46 14.53 -2.39
N SER A 86 3.53 13.75 -2.32
CA SER A 86 3.59 12.42 -2.95
C SER A 86 2.57 11.44 -2.37
N ILE A 87 2.39 11.46 -1.04
CA ILE A 87 1.33 10.69 -0.39
C ILE A 87 -0.06 11.11 -0.88
N ARG A 88 -0.32 12.42 -0.98
CA ARG A 88 -1.60 12.94 -1.49
C ARG A 88 -1.84 12.52 -2.94
N ARG A 89 -0.83 12.65 -3.82
CA ARG A 89 -0.92 12.20 -5.21
C ARG A 89 -1.27 10.71 -5.30
N PHE A 90 -0.67 9.88 -4.46
CA PHE A 90 -0.98 8.47 -4.40
C PHE A 90 -2.46 8.21 -4.03
N PHE A 91 -2.97 8.92 -3.04
CA PHE A 91 -4.37 8.80 -2.62
C PHE A 91 -5.34 9.21 -3.71
N ASP A 92 -5.03 10.29 -4.43
CA ASP A 92 -5.82 10.77 -5.57
C ASP A 92 -5.84 9.72 -6.69
N LYS A 93 -4.72 9.04 -6.97
CA LYS A 93 -4.66 7.94 -7.95
C LYS A 93 -5.50 6.74 -7.52
N LEU A 94 -5.51 6.40 -6.23
CA LEU A 94 -6.36 5.34 -5.68
C LEU A 94 -7.83 5.75 -5.54
N LYS A 95 -8.15 7.04 -5.71
CA LYS A 95 -9.48 7.61 -5.45
C LYS A 95 -9.98 7.34 -4.03
N VAL A 96 -9.05 7.39 -3.07
CA VAL A 96 -9.31 7.18 -1.64
C VAL A 96 -9.28 8.54 -0.93
N PHE A 97 -10.12 8.71 0.09
CA PHE A 97 -10.20 9.96 0.84
C PHE A 97 -8.87 10.29 1.55
N TYR A 98 -8.35 11.49 1.29
CA TYR A 98 -7.14 12.00 1.93
C TYR A 98 -7.47 12.94 3.11
N LYS A 99 -6.73 12.78 4.20
CA LYS A 99 -6.78 13.66 5.39
C LYS A 99 -5.36 14.12 5.76
N ALA A 100 -5.20 15.32 6.28
CA ALA A 100 -3.89 15.79 6.74
C ALA A 100 -3.30 14.82 7.79
N GLY A 101 -2.03 14.46 7.62
CA GLY A 101 -1.35 13.47 8.47
C GLY A 101 -1.71 12.02 8.15
N SER A 102 -2.29 11.76 6.98
CA SER A 102 -2.42 10.40 6.47
C SER A 102 -1.05 9.79 6.21
N LYS A 103 -0.96 8.46 6.32
CA LYS A 103 0.30 7.74 6.14
C LYS A 103 0.12 6.52 5.25
N ILE A 104 1.25 6.04 4.76
CA ILE A 104 1.38 4.78 4.01
C ILE A 104 2.22 3.86 4.88
N GLU A 105 1.83 2.58 4.91
CA GLU A 105 2.51 1.55 5.67
C GLU A 105 2.64 0.31 4.79
N ILE A 106 3.85 -0.20 4.65
CA ILE A 106 4.09 -1.46 3.97
C ILE A 106 3.90 -2.58 4.99
N ILE A 107 3.09 -3.57 4.63
CA ILE A 107 2.83 -4.75 5.46
C ILE A 107 3.43 -5.99 4.79
N PRO A 108 3.91 -6.97 5.57
CA PRO A 108 4.48 -8.18 5.00
C PRO A 108 3.44 -8.93 4.18
N CYS A 109 3.94 -9.64 3.17
CA CYS A 109 3.14 -10.53 2.37
C CYS A 109 2.58 -11.71 3.18
N ASN A 110 1.25 -11.79 3.29
CA ASN A 110 0.60 -12.87 4.02
C ASN A 110 0.09 -13.95 3.06
N ASN A 111 0.51 -15.21 3.27
CA ASN A 111 0.17 -16.38 2.44
C ASN A 111 -1.35 -16.62 2.22
N GLY A 112 -2.23 -15.98 3.00
CA GLY A 112 -3.69 -16.10 2.87
C GLY A 112 -4.39 -15.02 2.03
N LEU A 113 -3.71 -13.92 1.71
CA LEU A 113 -4.26 -12.78 0.97
C LEU A 113 -3.24 -12.37 -0.10
N ASN A 114 -3.15 -13.21 -1.15
CA ASN A 114 -2.27 -13.13 -2.33
C ASN A 114 -1.19 -12.03 -2.36
N CYS A 115 0.06 -12.49 -2.27
CA CYS A 115 1.22 -11.87 -2.89
C CYS A 115 1.56 -12.68 -4.14
N ARG A 116 1.14 -12.20 -5.31
CA ARG A 116 1.19 -12.95 -6.57
C ARG A 116 2.63 -13.07 -7.11
N PHE A 117 3.54 -13.70 -6.36
CA PHE A 117 4.70 -14.48 -6.83
C PHE A 117 5.26 -15.34 -5.67
N SER A 118 4.45 -16.21 -5.07
CA SER A 118 5.01 -17.39 -4.39
C SER A 118 5.46 -18.39 -5.46
N ASN A 119 6.72 -18.25 -5.90
CA ASN A 119 7.58 -19.17 -6.66
C ASN A 119 8.18 -18.56 -7.95
N VAL A 120 9.38 -18.00 -7.82
CA VAL A 120 10.46 -18.39 -8.74
C VAL A 120 11.57 -18.99 -7.89
N ARG A 121 11.57 -20.32 -7.78
CA ARG A 121 12.77 -21.08 -7.42
C ARG A 121 13.83 -20.82 -8.51
N GLY A 122 15.00 -20.36 -8.12
CA GLY A 122 16.21 -20.44 -8.93
C GLY A 122 17.44 -20.44 -8.02
N ARG A 123 17.69 -21.54 -7.30
CA ARG A 123 18.97 -22.27 -7.43
C ARG A 123 19.76 -21.84 -8.68
N TYR A 124 20.84 -21.11 -8.47
CA TYR A 124 22.18 -21.42 -9.00
C TYR A 124 23.21 -20.93 -7.99
#